data_AF-A0A934LCD3-F1
#
_entry.id   AF-A0A934LCD3-F1
#
_cell.length_a   1.000
_cell.length_b   1.000
_cell.length_c   1.000
_cell.angle_alpha   90.00
_cell.angle_beta   90.00
_cell.angle_gamma   90.00
#
_symmetry.space_group_name_H-M   'P 1'
#
loop_
_entity.id
_entity.type
_entity.pdbx_description
1 polymer ?
#
loop_
_entity_poly.entity_id
_entity_poly.type
_entity_poly.pdbx_seq_one_letter_code
_entity_poly.pdbx_strand_id
1 'polypeptide(L)'
;MSARSQNNQIAFRYRAVDSATGVSRETAKRLAAQLGVDETQAIHRALHELAVRVLPQYEQDDGPLTAAQVRQIKNRVPQSTKRSVRSSLIETESA
;
A
#
# COMPACT_ATOMS: atom_id res chain seq x y z
N MET A 1 13.40 -4.96 25.59
CA MET A 1 14.29 -4.15 24.74
C MET A 1 13.75 -2.74 24.70
N SER A 2 14.41 -1.76 25.33
CA SER A 2 13.97 -0.36 25.28
C SER A 2 14.12 0.16 23.86
N ALA A 3 13.00 0.40 23.17
CA ALA A 3 13.00 1.19 21.96
C ALA A 3 13.58 2.57 22.33
N ARG A 4 14.74 2.93 21.79
CA ARG A 4 15.20 4.33 21.82
C ARG A 4 14.04 5.16 21.31
N SER A 5 13.66 6.20 22.05
CA SER A 5 12.78 7.25 21.54
C SER A 5 13.47 7.81 20.30
N GLN A 6 13.05 7.30 19.12
CA GLN A 6 13.50 7.82 17.85
C GLN A 6 12.89 9.22 17.79
N ASN A 7 13.74 10.25 17.79
CA ASN A 7 13.27 11.60 17.60
C ASN A 7 12.54 11.63 16.25
N ASN A 8 11.22 11.81 16.28
CA ASN A 8 10.36 11.73 15.08
C ASN A 8 10.47 13.00 14.21
N GLN A 9 11.65 13.61 14.17
CA GLN A 9 11.92 14.89 13.54
C GLN A 9 13.07 14.73 12.55
N ILE A 10 12.86 15.22 11.33
CA ILE A 10 13.90 15.30 10.30
C ILE A 10 14.19 16.78 10.01
N ALA A 11 15.47 17.12 9.84
CA ALA A 11 15.84 18.44 9.37
C ALA A 11 15.57 18.53 7.86
N PHE A 12 14.54 19.30 7.48
CA PHE A 12 14.16 19.48 6.08
C PHE A 12 14.89 20.69 5.47
N ARG A 13 15.69 20.44 4.43
CA ARG A 13 16.44 21.49 3.71
C ARG A 13 15.84 21.70 2.33
N TYR A 14 15.27 22.88 2.10
CA TYR A 14 14.82 23.29 0.76
C TYR A 14 15.99 23.40 -0.22
N ARG A 15 15.70 23.14 -1.50
CA ARG A 15 16.65 23.43 -2.58
C ARG A 15 16.60 24.91 -2.94
N ALA A 16 17.69 25.42 -3.52
CA ALA A 16 17.74 26.81 -3.98
C ALA A 16 16.80 27.04 -5.17
N VAL A 17 16.67 26.03 -6.05
CA VAL A 17 15.82 26.03 -7.24
C VAL A 17 15.07 24.69 -7.30
N ASP A 18 13.88 24.71 -7.88
CA ASP A 18 13.09 23.50 -8.14
C ASP A 18 13.86 22.54 -9.07
N SER A 19 13.84 21.25 -8.76
CA SER A 19 14.49 20.20 -9.53
C SER A 19 13.60 18.96 -9.60
N ALA A 20 14.00 17.95 -10.39
CA ALA A 20 13.24 16.72 -10.55
C ALA A 20 12.95 15.98 -9.23
N THR A 21 13.77 16.19 -8.20
CA THR A 21 13.68 15.49 -6.91
C THR A 21 13.52 16.42 -5.71
N GLY A 22 13.39 17.73 -5.93
CA GLY A 22 13.35 18.70 -4.84
C GLY A 22 12.63 19.98 -5.20
N VAL A 23 12.08 20.62 -4.17
CA VAL A 23 11.37 21.89 -4.29
C VAL A 23 12.08 23.00 -3.52
N SER A 24 12.00 24.21 -4.06
CA SER A 24 12.39 25.44 -3.42
C SER A 24 11.37 25.85 -2.36
N ARG A 25 11.82 26.70 -1.43
CA ARG A 25 10.94 27.21 -0.37
C ARG A 25 9.81 28.07 -0.93
N GLU A 26 10.05 28.81 -2.00
CA GLU A 26 9.04 29.66 -2.63
C GLU A 26 7.90 28.83 -3.21
N THR A 27 8.22 27.71 -3.86
CA THR A 27 7.24 26.79 -4.41
C THR A 27 6.45 26.09 -3.30
N ALA A 28 7.12 25.66 -2.22
CA ALA A 28 6.44 25.10 -1.05
C ALA A 28 5.47 26.09 -0.39
N LYS A 29 5.86 27.36 -0.26
CA LYS A 29 4.98 28.43 0.26
C LYS A 29 3.76 28.67 -0.61
N ARG A 30 3.94 28.75 -1.93
CA ARG A 30 2.84 28.91 -2.88
C ARG A 30 1.86 27.74 -2.81
N LEU A 31 2.40 26.52 -2.69
CA LEU A 31 1.61 25.30 -2.57
C LEU A 31 0.82 25.28 -1.24
N ALA A 32 1.45 25.67 -0.15
CA ALA A 32 0.81 25.80 1.16
C ALA A 32 -0.34 26.83 1.13
N ALA A 33 -0.09 28.01 0.55
CA ALA A 33 -1.11 29.06 0.37
C ALA A 33 -2.29 28.60 -0.49
N GLN A 34 -2.04 27.91 -1.59
CA GLN A 34 -3.08 27.38 -2.48
C GLN A 34 -3.96 26.33 -1.79
N LEU A 35 -3.35 25.52 -0.91
CA LEU A 35 -4.04 24.50 -0.13
C LEU A 35 -4.68 25.04 1.16
N GLY A 36 -4.40 26.30 1.52
CA GLY A 36 -4.86 26.90 2.79
C GLY A 36 -4.24 26.25 4.03
N VAL A 37 -3.02 25.71 3.92
CA VAL A 37 -2.30 25.05 5.02
C VAL A 37 -0.93 25.66 5.24
N ASP A 38 -0.28 25.33 6.36
CA ASP A 38 1.10 25.70 6.62
C ASP A 38 2.11 24.89 5.78
N GLU A 39 3.33 25.40 5.61
CA GLU A 39 4.42 24.72 4.89
C GLU A 39 4.63 23.27 5.40
N THR A 40 4.64 23.09 6.72
CA THR A 40 4.83 21.77 7.35
C THR A 40 3.69 20.80 7.01
N GLN A 41 2.46 21.29 6.99
CA GLN A 41 1.29 20.47 6.65
C GLN A 41 1.26 20.12 5.17
N ALA A 42 1.66 21.05 4.31
CA ALA A 42 1.86 20.77 2.88
C ALA A 42 2.89 19.64 2.67
N ILE A 43 4.00 19.65 3.42
CA ILE A 43 5.02 18.58 3.36
C ILE A 43 4.45 17.24 3.85
N HIS A 44 3.74 17.21 4.97
CA HIS A 44 3.10 15.98 5.46
C HIS A 44 2.10 15.41 4.45
N ARG A 45 1.29 16.28 3.84
CA ARG A 45 0.31 15.87 2.84
C ARG A 45 0.98 15.32 1.59
N ALA A 46 2.03 15.97 1.09
CA ALA A 46 2.79 15.49 -0.06
C ALA A 46 3.41 14.11 0.21
N LEU A 47 3.99 13.90 1.39
CA LEU A 47 4.52 12.60 1.80
C LEU A 47 3.44 11.53 1.92
N HIS A 48 2.27 11.89 2.46
CA HIS A 48 1.13 10.97 2.53
C HIS A 48 0.64 10.56 1.13
N GLU A 49 0.47 11.52 0.21
CA GLU A 49 0.08 11.23 -1.17
C GLU A 49 1.12 10.36 -1.89
N LEU A 50 2.41 10.59 -1.65
CA LEU A 50 3.48 9.75 -2.18
C LEU A 50 3.44 8.33 -1.59
N ALA A 51 3.21 8.21 -0.28
CA ALA A 51 3.08 6.92 0.39
C ALA A 51 1.91 6.11 -0.19
N VAL A 52 0.75 6.74 -0.39
CA VAL A 52 -0.43 6.09 -0.99
C VAL A 52 -0.16 5.62 -2.43
N ARG A 53 0.65 6.34 -3.19
CA ARG A 53 0.99 6.02 -4.59
C ARG A 53 2.07 4.95 -4.71
N VAL A 54 3.06 4.93 -3.81
CA VAL A 54 4.28 4.12 -3.95
C VAL A 54 4.28 2.91 -3.03
N LEU A 55 3.74 3.03 -1.83
CA LEU A 55 3.71 1.93 -0.88
C LEU A 55 2.47 1.06 -1.12
N PRO A 56 2.62 -0.28 -1.05
CA PRO A 56 1.48 -1.17 -1.01
C PRO A 56 0.56 -0.78 0.15
N GLN A 57 -0.73 -0.62 -0.12
CA GLN A 57 -1.73 -0.40 0.93
C GLN A 57 -2.12 -1.70 1.67
N TYR A 58 -1.65 -2.83 1.16
CA TYR A 58 -1.80 -4.15 1.76
C TYR A 58 -0.46 -4.58 2.37
N GLU A 59 -0.52 -5.37 3.44
CA GLU A 59 0.67 -6.02 3.97
C GLU A 59 1.34 -6.85 2.87
N GLN A 60 2.67 -6.83 2.83
CA GLN A 60 3.39 -7.70 1.91
C GLN A 60 2.98 -9.14 2.20
N ASP A 61 2.64 -9.88 1.15
CA ASP A 61 2.26 -11.28 1.27
C ASP A 61 3.36 -12.05 2.02
N ASP A 62 2.98 -12.95 2.93
CA ASP A 62 3.89 -13.82 3.69
C ASP A 62 4.62 -14.84 2.79
N GLY A 63 4.41 -14.72 1.47
CA GLY A 63 4.95 -15.57 0.44
C GLY A 63 4.05 -16.78 0.17
N PRO A 64 4.46 -17.65 -0.75
CA PRO A 64 3.68 -18.83 -1.11
C PRO A 64 3.46 -19.74 0.10
N LEU A 65 2.25 -20.31 0.20
CA LEU A 65 1.87 -21.22 1.29
C LEU A 65 2.90 -22.34 1.47
N THR A 66 3.36 -22.52 2.70
CA THR A 66 4.24 -23.63 3.07
C THR A 66 3.52 -24.97 2.89
N ALA A 67 4.29 -26.04 2.63
CA ALA A 67 3.74 -27.39 2.49
C ALA A 67 2.90 -27.83 3.72
N ALA A 68 3.24 -27.33 4.91
CA ALA A 68 2.49 -27.59 6.14
C ALA A 68 1.11 -26.91 6.12
N GLN A 69 1.05 -25.64 5.71
CA GLN A 69 -0.21 -24.89 5.56
C GLN A 69 -1.11 -25.54 4.51
N VAL A 70 -0.54 -25.96 3.36
CA VAL A 70 -1.29 -26.68 2.32
C VAL A 70 -1.89 -27.98 2.85
N ARG A 71 -1.14 -28.74 3.65
CA ARG A 71 -1.65 -29.97 4.29
C ARG A 71 -2.79 -29.68 5.28
N GLN A 72 -2.66 -28.64 6.10
CA GLN A 72 -3.75 -28.22 7.00
C GLN A 72 -5.02 -27.81 6.24
N ILE A 73 -4.87 -27.08 5.13
CA ILE A 73 -6.00 -26.70 4.28
C ILE A 73 -6.68 -27.96 3.73
N LYS A 74 -5.94 -28.90 3.14
CA LYS A 74 -6.49 -30.16 2.62
C LYS A 74 -7.28 -30.96 3.67
N ASN A 75 -6.82 -30.94 4.92
CA ASN A 75 -7.48 -31.64 6.02
C ASN A 75 -8.75 -30.94 6.52
N ARG A 76 -8.83 -29.60 6.40
CA ARG A 76 -9.99 -28.81 6.83
C ARG A 76 -11.07 -28.67 5.76
N VAL A 77 -10.68 -28.73 4.49
CA VAL A 77 -11.65 -28.71 3.39
C VAL A 77 -12.48 -29.99 3.46
N PRO A 78 -13.83 -29.90 3.50
CA PRO A 78 -14.67 -31.08 3.40
C PRO A 78 -14.37 -31.73 2.04
N GLN A 79 -13.69 -32.89 2.08
CA GLN A 79 -13.47 -33.72 0.91
C GLN A 79 -14.84 -34.25 0.53
N SER A 80 -15.60 -33.48 -0.26
CA SER A 80 -16.93 -33.90 -0.70
C SER A 80 -16.73 -35.23 -1.42
N THR A 81 -17.24 -36.29 -0.82
CA THR A 81 -17.25 -37.62 -1.40
C THR A 81 -18.05 -37.55 -2.68
N LYS A 82 -17.37 -37.40 -3.82
CA LYS A 82 -17.88 -37.49 -5.19
C LYS A 82 -19.39 -37.30 -5.28
N ARG A 83 -19.91 -36.11 -4.94
CA ARG A 83 -21.29 -35.79 -5.30
C ARG A 83 -21.25 -35.36 -6.75
N SER A 84 -21.98 -36.10 -7.58
CA SER A 84 -22.20 -35.78 -8.99
C SER A 84 -22.47 -34.29 -9.12
N VAL A 85 -21.55 -33.59 -9.78
CA VAL A 85 -21.74 -32.19 -10.15
C VAL A 85 -22.86 -32.20 -11.18
N ARG A 86 -24.04 -31.69 -10.82
CA ARG A 86 -25.09 -31.42 -11.80
C ARG A 86 -24.57 -30.30 -12.70
N SER A 87 -24.03 -30.69 -13.86
CA SER A 87 -23.53 -29.80 -14.91
C SER A 87 -24.63 -29.00 -15.62
N SER A 88 -25.79 -28.80 -14.98
CA SER A 88 -26.95 -28.14 -15.60
C SER A 88 -26.86 -26.60 -15.62
N LEU A 89 -25.68 -26.02 -15.42
CA LEU A 89 -25.49 -24.57 -15.33
C LEU A 89 -24.50 -24.02 -16.37
N ILE A 90 -24.01 -24.86 -17.28
CA ILE A 90 -23.24 -24.42 -18.43
C ILE A 90 -24.05 -24.80 -19.67
N GLU A 91 -24.96 -23.91 -20.07
CA GLU A 91 -25.51 -23.92 -21.42
C GLU A 91 -24.35 -23.68 -22.38
N THR A 92 -23.92 -24.72 -23.07
CA THR A 92 -23.05 -24.58 -24.23
C THR A 92 -23.97 -24.33 -25.42
N GLU A 93 -24.20 -23.05 -25.75
CA GLU A 93 -24.70 -22.68 -27.07
C GLU A 93 -23.77 -23.32 -28.12
N SER A 94 -24.31 -24.34 -28.81
CA SER A 94 -23.65 -24.96 -29.94
C SER A 94 -24.11 -24.22 -31.19
N ALA A 95 -23.15 -23.60 -31.86
CA ALA A 95 -23.30 -22.96 -33.17
C ALA A 95 -23.50 -23.98 -34.30
#